data_AF-A0A3C1J9M6-F1
#
_entry.id   AF-A0A3C1J9M6-F1
#
_cell.length_a   1.000
_cell.length_b   1.000
_cell.length_c   1.000
_cell.angle_alpha   90.00
_cell.angle_beta   90.00
_cell.angle_gamma   90.00
#
_symmetry.space_group_name_H-M   'P 1'
#
loop_
_entity.id
_entity.type
_entity.pdbx_description
1 polymer ?
#
loop_
_entity_poly.entity_id
_entity_poly.type
_entity_poly.pdbx_seq_one_letter_code
_entity_poly.pdbx_strand_id
1 'polypeptide(L)'
;MCLAACSPAGHAVSAAEHGLRQDLMAVGEVVNFRETGTEKLQAAEGEAVLVRFESEVKWLTLDEAIARSGGPGDTQAYFGKAQYVSEKLGAGPKAGRVELIKGAALMARTEIGWIYKGLAEN
;
A
#
# COMPACT_ATOMS: atom_id res chain seq x y z
N MET A 1 16.09 -28.50 -14.21
CA MET A 1 16.46 -27.32 -13.41
C MET A 1 15.76 -26.11 -14.02
N CYS A 2 14.62 -25.70 -13.47
CA CYS A 2 13.94 -24.48 -13.90
C CYS A 2 14.47 -23.34 -13.03
N LEU A 3 15.40 -22.55 -13.57
CA LEU A 3 15.73 -21.24 -13.03
C LEU A 3 14.49 -20.37 -13.27
N ALA A 4 13.61 -20.29 -12.28
CA ALA A 4 12.56 -19.28 -12.25
C ALA A 4 13.28 -17.94 -12.28
N ALA A 5 13.24 -17.29 -13.43
CA ALA A 5 13.69 -15.92 -13.58
C ALA A 5 12.83 -15.07 -12.63
N CYS A 6 13.40 -14.75 -11.46
CA CYS A 6 12.86 -13.72 -10.59
C CYS A 6 12.92 -12.41 -11.37
N SER A 7 11.85 -12.10 -12.12
CA SER A 7 11.73 -10.82 -12.80
C SER A 7 11.94 -9.71 -11.77
N PRO A 8 12.79 -8.70 -12.04
CA PRO A 8 13.01 -7.57 -11.13
C PRO A 8 11.72 -6.86 -10.69
N ALA A 9 10.67 -6.96 -11.51
CA ALA A 9 9.32 -6.49 -11.22
C ALA A 9 8.62 -7.27 -10.09
N GLY A 10 8.86 -8.58 -9.94
CA GLY A 10 8.26 -9.39 -8.87
C GLY A 10 8.67 -8.94 -7.46
N HIS A 11 9.89 -8.42 -7.31
CA HIS A 11 10.34 -7.82 -6.05
C HIS A 11 9.73 -6.43 -5.80
N ALA A 12 9.34 -5.69 -6.85
CA ALA A 12 8.66 -4.40 -6.69
C ALA A 12 7.23 -4.59 -6.17
N VAL A 13 6.53 -5.59 -6.68
CA VAL A 13 5.16 -5.95 -6.27
C VAL A 13 5.11 -6.37 -4.80
N SER A 14 6.04 -7.23 -4.37
CA SER A 14 6.12 -7.65 -2.95
C SER A 14 6.46 -6.48 -2.03
N ALA A 15 7.38 -5.59 -2.44
CA ALA A 15 7.69 -4.39 -1.68
C ALA A 15 6.52 -3.39 -1.65
N ALA A 16 5.73 -3.31 -2.73
CA ALA A 16 4.50 -2.51 -2.77
C ALA A 16 3.43 -3.06 -1.82
N GLU A 17 3.21 -4.39 -1.79
CA GLU A 17 2.29 -5.01 -0.83
C GLU A 17 2.72 -4.74 0.61
N HIS A 18 4.01 -4.94 0.91
CA HIS A 18 4.53 -4.68 2.25
C HIS A 18 4.38 -3.21 2.65
N GLY A 19 4.71 -2.29 1.73
CA GLY A 19 4.53 -0.86 1.93
C GLY A 19 3.06 -0.49 2.17
N LEU A 20 2.14 -1.05 1.38
CA LEU A 20 0.70 -0.88 1.57
C LEU A 20 0.25 -1.37 2.94
N ARG A 21 0.71 -2.56 3.39
CA ARG A 21 0.41 -3.08 4.73
C ARG A 21 0.86 -2.12 5.83
N GLN A 22 2.04 -1.53 5.69
CA GLN A 22 2.55 -0.54 6.64
C GLN A 22 1.74 0.76 6.60
N ASP A 23 1.40 1.23 5.41
CA ASP A 23 0.58 2.43 5.23
C ASP A 23 -0.82 2.24 5.81
N LEU A 24 -1.44 1.09 5.63
CA LEU A 24 -2.79 0.85 6.12
C LEU A 24 -2.86 0.42 7.58
N MET A 25 -1.74 0.05 8.22
CA MET A 25 -1.70 -0.57 9.55
C MET A 25 -2.54 0.15 10.63
N ALA A 26 -2.65 1.48 10.56
CA ALA A 26 -3.41 2.28 11.52
C ALA A 26 -4.93 2.30 11.28
N VAL A 27 -5.39 1.92 10.09
CA VAL A 27 -6.79 2.10 9.64
C VAL A 27 -7.38 0.86 8.96
N GLY A 28 -6.57 -0.14 8.63
CA GLY A 28 -7.01 -1.31 7.88
C GLY A 28 -6.00 -2.44 7.85
N GLU A 29 -6.47 -3.59 7.37
CA GLU A 29 -5.69 -4.81 7.16
C GLU A 29 -5.79 -5.22 5.70
N VAL A 30 -4.64 -5.37 5.05
CA VAL A 30 -4.57 -5.96 3.71
C VAL A 30 -4.82 -7.46 3.83
N VAL A 31 -5.97 -7.91 3.32
CA VAL A 31 -6.37 -9.31 3.30
C VAL A 31 -5.78 -10.00 2.08
N ASN A 32 -5.97 -9.40 0.90
CA ASN A 32 -5.48 -9.91 -0.36
C ASN A 32 -4.95 -8.75 -1.21
N PHE A 33 -3.80 -8.95 -1.84
CA PHE A 33 -3.17 -7.96 -2.72
C PHE A 33 -2.93 -8.57 -4.08
N ARG A 34 -3.38 -7.88 -5.13
CA ARG A 34 -3.23 -8.32 -6.51
C ARG A 34 -2.73 -7.18 -7.37
N GLU A 35 -1.59 -7.39 -8.03
CA GLU A 35 -1.12 -6.51 -9.09
C GLU A 35 -2.09 -6.56 -10.29
N THR A 36 -2.44 -5.38 -10.81
CA THR A 36 -3.21 -5.23 -12.06
C THR A 36 -2.38 -4.64 -13.20
N GLY A 37 -1.23 -4.03 -12.88
CA GLY A 37 -0.24 -3.63 -13.87
C GLY A 37 0.95 -2.90 -13.23
N THR A 38 2.08 -2.88 -13.93
CA THR A 38 3.26 -2.13 -13.51
C THR A 38 3.72 -1.22 -14.65
N GLU A 39 3.89 0.06 -14.36
CA GLU A 39 4.36 1.07 -15.29
C GLU A 39 5.76 1.55 -14.87
N LYS A 40 6.70 1.62 -15.82
CA LYS A 40 8.04 2.14 -15.56
C LYS A 40 8.03 3.66 -15.68
N LEU A 41 8.63 4.32 -14.69
CA LEU A 41 8.76 5.76 -14.62
C LEU A 41 10.24 6.15 -14.60
N GLN A 42 10.56 7.27 -15.23
CA GLN A 42 11.88 7.87 -15.17
C GLN A 42 11.83 8.99 -14.13
N ALA A 43 12.43 8.76 -12.96
CA ALA A 43 12.46 9.73 -11.87
C ALA A 43 13.84 10.40 -11.79
N ALA A 44 13.89 11.60 -11.19
CA ALA A 44 15.16 12.32 -10.97
C ALA A 44 16.16 11.51 -10.13
N GLU A 45 15.66 10.63 -9.25
CA GLU A 45 16.43 9.77 -8.36
C GLU A 45 16.84 8.42 -9.00
N GLY A 46 16.41 8.13 -10.23
CA GLY A 46 16.70 6.88 -10.95
C GLY A 46 15.46 6.15 -11.45
N GLU A 47 15.53 4.82 -11.55
CA GLU A 47 14.41 3.99 -11.99
C GLU A 47 13.31 3.99 -10.92
N ALA A 48 12.08 4.27 -11.35
CA ALA A 48 10.89 4.13 -10.51
C ALA A 48 9.85 3.28 -11.24
N VAL A 49 8.94 2.67 -10.49
CA VAL A 49 7.78 2.00 -11.05
C VAL A 49 6.52 2.37 -10.29
N LEU A 50 5.41 2.43 -11.03
CA LEU A 50 4.08 2.57 -10.49
C LEU A 50 3.41 1.20 -10.54
N VAL A 51 3.15 0.60 -9.38
CA VAL A 51 2.46 -0.69 -9.26
C VAL A 51 0.97 -0.41 -9.05
N ARG A 52 0.16 -0.67 -10.06
CA ARG A 52 -1.31 -0.62 -9.97
C ARG A 52 -1.81 -1.93 -9.37
N PHE A 53 -2.77 -1.82 -8.47
CA PHE A 53 -3.26 -2.97 -7.72
C PHE A 53 -4.76 -2.92 -7.46
N GLU A 54 -5.30 -4.11 -7.20
CA GLU A 54 -6.57 -4.34 -6.53
C GLU A 54 -6.26 -5.03 -5.19
N SER A 55 -6.86 -4.56 -4.11
CA SER A 55 -6.65 -5.15 -2.78
C SER A 55 -7.94 -5.27 -2.00
N GLU A 56 -8.15 -6.43 -1.38
CA GLU A 56 -9.18 -6.59 -0.37
C GLU A 56 -8.63 -6.09 0.96
N VAL A 57 -9.29 -5.09 1.53
CA VAL A 57 -8.89 -4.46 2.79
C VAL A 57 -10.02 -4.55 3.80
N LYS A 58 -9.72 -5.05 5.00
CA LYS A 58 -10.60 -4.91 6.16
C LYS A 58 -10.29 -3.56 6.83
N TRP A 59 -11.19 -2.60 6.72
CA TRP A 59 -11.07 -1.34 7.43
C TRP A 59 -11.40 -1.56 8.91
N LEU A 60 -10.51 -1.08 9.78
CA LEU A 60 -10.69 -1.15 11.22
C LEU A 60 -11.68 -0.09 11.68
N THR A 61 -12.43 -0.40 12.72
CA THR A 61 -13.05 0.63 13.57
C THR A 61 -11.98 1.34 14.40
N LEU A 62 -12.32 2.51 14.94
CA LEU A 62 -11.41 3.23 15.85
C LEU A 62 -11.01 2.35 17.05
N ASP A 63 -11.98 1.64 17.64
CA ASP A 63 -11.74 0.76 18.79
C ASP A 63 -10.82 -0.41 18.42
N GLU A 64 -11.04 -1.06 17.28
CA GLU A 64 -10.15 -2.11 16.77
C GLU A 64 -8.73 -1.58 16.50
N ALA A 65 -8.62 -0.37 15.96
CA ALA A 65 -7.33 0.25 15.65
C ALA A 65 -6.55 0.58 16.94
N ILE A 66 -7.19 1.21 17.93
CA ILE A 66 -6.56 1.57 19.22
C ILE A 66 -6.15 0.32 20.01
N ALA A 67 -6.94 -0.75 19.95
CA ALA A 67 -6.64 -2.00 20.63
C ALA A 67 -5.43 -2.75 20.04
N ARG A 68 -4.94 -2.35 18.86
CA ARG A 68 -3.87 -3.04 18.13
C ARG A 68 -2.50 -2.59 18.58
N SER A 69 -1.57 -3.55 18.72
CA SER A 69 -0.14 -3.25 18.87
C SER A 69 0.38 -2.52 17.62
N GLY A 70 0.95 -1.32 17.81
CA GLY A 70 1.38 -0.45 16.71
C GLY A 70 0.24 0.28 16.00
N GLY A 71 -0.97 0.27 16.59
CA GLY A 71 -2.09 1.10 16.17
C GLY A 71 -1.84 2.60 16.36
N PRO A 72 -2.80 3.45 15.98
CA PRO A 72 -2.71 4.89 16.16
C PRO A 72 -2.54 5.24 17.65
N GLY A 73 -1.63 6.18 17.95
CA GLY A 73 -1.39 6.62 19.32
C GLY A 73 -2.55 7.42 19.94
N ASP A 74 -3.40 7.99 19.09
CA ASP A 74 -4.61 8.71 19.46
C ASP A 74 -5.64 8.74 18.31
N THR A 75 -6.82 9.30 18.59
CA THR A 75 -7.90 9.48 17.62
C THR A 75 -7.52 10.38 16.44
N GLN A 76 -6.66 11.39 16.66
CA GLN A 76 -6.25 12.32 15.61
C GLN A 76 -5.36 11.64 14.58
N ALA A 77 -4.43 10.79 15.02
CA ALA A 77 -3.58 9.97 14.17
C ALA A 77 -4.40 9.02 13.30
N TYR A 78 -5.43 8.39 13.86
CA TYR A 78 -6.36 7.54 13.10
C TYR A 78 -7.04 8.32 11.96
N PHE A 79 -7.69 9.44 12.28
CA PHE A 79 -8.41 10.23 11.26
C PHE A 79 -7.48 10.86 10.24
N GLY A 80 -6.29 11.31 10.65
CA GLY A 80 -5.27 11.82 9.75
C GLY A 80 -4.83 10.76 8.73
N LYS A 81 -4.64 9.51 9.16
CA LYS A 81 -4.29 8.43 8.24
C LYS A 81 -5.46 8.00 7.36
N ALA A 82 -6.68 7.96 7.91
CA ALA A 82 -7.88 7.66 7.13
C ALA A 82 -8.11 8.69 6.02
N GLN A 83 -7.87 9.97 6.31
CA GLN A 83 -7.94 11.04 5.31
C GLN A 83 -6.87 10.88 4.23
N TYR A 84 -5.60 10.67 4.59
CA TYR A 84 -4.52 10.41 3.63
C TYR A 84 -4.87 9.27 2.66
N VAL A 85 -5.38 8.16 3.20
CA VAL A 85 -5.79 6.99 2.39
C VAL A 85 -6.96 7.35 1.48
N SER A 86 -7.96 8.08 1.99
CA SER A 86 -9.09 8.56 1.20
C SER A 86 -8.66 9.43 0.02
N GLU A 87 -7.72 10.34 0.24
CA GLU A 87 -7.23 11.26 -0.79
C GLU A 87 -6.49 10.50 -1.89
N LYS A 88 -5.68 9.50 -1.53
CA LYS A 88 -4.90 8.74 -2.52
C LYS A 88 -5.69 7.67 -3.26
N LEU A 89 -6.66 7.03 -2.62
CA LEU A 89 -7.48 5.99 -3.23
C LEU A 89 -8.78 6.52 -3.86
N GLY A 90 -9.11 7.79 -3.63
CA GLY A 90 -10.32 8.46 -4.13
C GLY A 90 -11.59 8.16 -3.32
N ALA A 91 -11.60 7.10 -2.51
CA ALA A 91 -12.68 6.78 -1.58
C ALA A 91 -12.13 6.48 -0.19
N GLY A 92 -12.82 7.02 0.83
CA GLY A 92 -12.39 6.89 2.21
C GLY A 92 -12.65 5.51 2.81
N PRO A 93 -11.84 5.08 3.80
CA PRO A 93 -12.08 3.87 4.57
C PRO A 93 -13.49 3.84 5.17
N LYS A 94 -14.20 2.73 5.00
CA LYS A 94 -15.48 2.50 5.69
C LYS A 94 -15.24 1.57 6.89
N ALA A 95 -15.09 2.18 8.06
CA ALA A 95 -14.80 1.50 9.32
C ALA A 95 -15.65 0.22 9.52
N GLY A 96 -14.98 -0.87 9.87
CA GLY A 96 -15.58 -2.18 10.15
C GLY A 96 -16.02 -2.96 8.91
N ARG A 97 -15.70 -2.52 7.69
CA ARG A 97 -16.07 -3.20 6.44
C ARG A 97 -14.87 -3.77 5.73
N VAL A 98 -15.10 -4.88 5.04
CA VAL A 98 -14.17 -5.41 4.04
C VAL A 98 -14.57 -4.86 2.68
N GLU A 99 -13.62 -4.28 1.96
CA GLU A 99 -13.84 -3.67 0.66
C GLU A 99 -12.72 -4.01 -0.33
N LEU A 100 -13.09 -4.16 -1.60
CA LEU A 100 -12.13 -4.21 -2.69
C LEU A 100 -11.78 -2.78 -3.11
N ILE A 101 -10.53 -2.40 -2.91
CA ILE A 101 -9.98 -1.10 -3.32
C ILE A 101 -9.12 -1.25 -4.58
N LYS A 102 -9.02 -0.15 -5.34
CA LYS A 102 -8.04 0.00 -6.41
C LYS A 102 -7.10 1.12 -6.06
N GLY A 103 -5.82 0.96 -6.36
CA GLY A 103 -4.83 2.00 -6.10
C GLY A 103 -3.56 1.81 -6.90
N ALA A 104 -2.64 2.74 -6.69
CA ALA A 104 -1.31 2.69 -7.24
C ALA A 104 -0.28 2.94 -6.13
N ALA A 105 0.80 2.17 -6.13
CA ALA A 105 1.93 2.31 -5.23
C ALA A 105 3.15 2.79 -6.01
N LEU A 106 3.78 3.86 -5.55
CA LEU A 106 5.03 4.35 -6.14
C LEU A 106 6.22 3.66 -5.50
N MET A 107 7.05 3.04 -6.34
CA MET A 107 8.26 2.35 -5.91
C MET A 107 9.48 3.02 -6.56
N ALA A 108 10.52 3.25 -5.76
CA ALA A 108 11.82 3.73 -6.25
C ALA A 108 12.86 2.62 -6.17
N ARG A 109 13.68 2.46 -7.21
CA ARG A 109 14.81 1.53 -7.20
C ARG A 109 16.00 2.16 -6.49
N THR A 110 16.59 1.43 -5.56
CA THR A 110 17.86 1.78 -4.91
C THR A 110 18.85 0.63 -5.03
N GLU A 111 20.08 0.86 -4.54
CA GLU A 111 21.13 -0.15 -4.50
C GLU A 111 20.74 -1.38 -3.66
N ILE A 112 19.90 -1.18 -2.64
CA ILE A 112 19.48 -2.23 -1.71
C ILE A 112 18.15 -2.91 -2.09
N GLY A 113 17.39 -2.36 -3.04
CA GLY A 113 16.10 -2.95 -3.43
C GLY A 113 15.08 -1.96 -3.97
N TRP A 114 13.80 -2.34 -3.88
CA TRP A 114 12.68 -1.45 -4.17
C TRP A 114 12.18 -0.82 -2.87
N ILE A 115 12.05 0.50 -2.84
CA ILE A 115 11.55 1.25 -1.69
C ILE A 115 10.15 1.76 -2.02
N TYR A 116 9.21 1.49 -1.13
CA TYR A 116 7.87 2.07 -1.18
C TYR A 116 7.91 3.55 -0.82
N LYS A 117 7.47 4.41 -1.74
CA LYS A 117 7.42 5.87 -1.56
C LYS A 117 6.05 6.38 -1.15
N GLY A 118 5.03 5.51 -1.12
CA GLY A 118 3.65 5.87 -0.77
C GLY A 118 2.63 5.46 -1.82
N LEU A 119 1.36 5.68 -1.48
CA LEU A 119 0.26 5.62 -2.44
C LEU A 119 0.37 6.80 -3.42
N ALA A 120 0.23 6.49 -4.70
CA ALA A 120 0.08 7.47 -5.76
C ALA A 120 -1.41 7.76 -6.00
N GLU A 121 -1.69 8.93 -6.54
CA GLU A 121 -3.04 9.28 -7.00
C GLU A 121 -3.43 8.38 -8.18
N ASN A 122 -4.67 7.91 -8.17
CA ASN A 122 -5.23 7.01 -9.17
C ASN A 122 -5.51 7.74 -10.50
#